data_AF-A0A7J9XD68-F1
#
_entry.id   AF-A0A7J9XD68-F1
#
_cell.length_a   1.000
_cell.length_b   1.000
_cell.length_c   1.000
_cell.angle_alpha   90.00
_cell.angle_beta   90.00
_cell.angle_gamma   90.00
#
_symmetry.space_group_name_H-M   'P 1'
#
loop_
_entity.id
_entity.type
_entity.pdbx_description
1 polymer ?
#
loop_
_entity_poly.entity_id
_entity_poly.type
_entity_poly.pdbx_seq_one_letter_code
_entity_poly.pdbx_strand_id
1 'polypeptide(L)'
;MRTPTRIVTAAVAALALATGLAGPRALAAPPAPGAPSAGDRLFPGIGNGGYDVKHYDIDFDYDAKTKKVAARVGIVAEATQALSRFNLDFGGNTLERVTVDGRAADYRRDGEELVVTPAKPLRHTFRVDVTYEAEPQLDTQEEHIPWMNRKVGVDYPLQNYGSLGLRASFGFALETQTISLYEAPWLTQSESWLRGIMVHEVAHQWFGDYVSPATWSDLWLNEGHATWYEIRYTEEVVGEGTLEQAMKETYAKGDQYRADYGPVAKPKNSDTLFSDNVYSGGALVLYALHQKVGDEAFRAIQQQWVTRNANGVAGTDDFIALASQVSGQDLRGFLEAWVYGTTTPPMPGHPDWTADPPTEERTTKVATPHVHRHLDGH
;
A
#
# COMPACT_ATOMS: atom_id res chain seq x y z
N MET A 1 -65.41 0.15 68.26
CA MET A 1 -64.60 -0.32 69.39
C MET A 1 -63.44 -1.15 68.87
N ARG A 2 -62.22 -0.82 69.31
CA ARG A 2 -60.95 -1.60 69.35
C ARG A 2 -60.29 -2.09 68.03
N THR A 3 -59.13 -1.52 67.75
CA THR A 3 -57.91 -2.05 67.09
C THR A 3 -57.29 -3.23 67.89
N PRO A 4 -56.15 -3.86 67.50
CA PRO A 4 -55.69 -4.44 66.22
C PRO A 4 -55.10 -5.87 66.41
N THR A 5 -54.73 -6.59 65.34
CA THR A 5 -53.64 -7.60 65.41
C THR A 5 -52.99 -7.78 64.03
N ARG A 6 -51.67 -7.53 63.94
CA ARG A 6 -50.78 -8.00 62.87
C ARG A 6 -50.20 -9.35 63.29
N ILE A 7 -49.95 -10.27 62.35
CA ILE A 7 -48.80 -11.19 62.32
C ILE A 7 -48.67 -11.79 60.90
N VAL A 8 -47.56 -11.45 60.26
CA VAL A 8 -46.57 -12.28 59.52
C VAL A 8 -47.13 -13.45 58.68
N THR A 9 -47.15 -13.28 57.36
CA THR A 9 -47.37 -14.36 56.39
C THR A 9 -46.03 -15.02 56.04
N ALA A 10 -45.86 -16.27 56.46
CA ALA A 10 -44.76 -17.14 56.03
C ALA A 10 -45.02 -17.62 54.59
N ALA A 11 -44.07 -17.38 53.69
CA ALA A 11 -44.07 -17.94 52.34
C ALA A 11 -43.52 -19.37 52.39
N VAL A 12 -44.36 -20.36 52.06
CA VAL A 12 -43.95 -21.74 51.84
C VAL A 12 -43.82 -21.99 50.34
N ALA A 13 -42.66 -22.51 49.96
CA ALA A 13 -42.21 -22.77 48.60
C ALA A 13 -43.07 -23.80 47.86
N ALA A 14 -43.39 -23.49 46.59
CA ALA A 14 -43.83 -24.47 45.61
C ALA A 14 -42.68 -24.77 44.67
N LEU A 15 -42.18 -26.01 44.74
CA LEU A 15 -41.13 -26.55 43.88
C LEU A 15 -41.73 -26.82 42.50
N ALA A 16 -41.46 -25.96 41.52
CA ALA A 16 -41.73 -26.24 40.11
C ALA A 16 -40.48 -26.89 39.49
N LEU A 17 -40.59 -28.16 39.10
CA LEU A 17 -39.61 -28.80 38.22
C LEU A 17 -39.62 -28.09 36.86
N ALA A 18 -38.65 -27.21 36.64
CA ALA A 18 -38.32 -26.76 35.30
C ALA A 18 -37.51 -27.88 34.62
N THR A 19 -38.18 -28.68 33.79
CA THR A 19 -37.50 -29.50 32.78
C THR A 19 -36.85 -28.55 31.78
N GLY A 20 -35.58 -28.26 31.98
CA GLY A 20 -34.77 -27.54 31.01
C GLY A 20 -34.64 -28.37 29.74
N LEU A 21 -35.42 -28.01 28.72
CA LEU A 21 -35.10 -28.39 27.34
C LEU A 21 -33.79 -27.67 27.00
N ALA A 22 -32.67 -28.37 27.18
CA ALA A 22 -31.42 -27.98 26.55
C ALA A 22 -31.65 -28.04 25.04
N GLY A 23 -31.90 -26.87 24.43
CA GLY A 23 -31.82 -26.75 22.98
C GLY A 23 -30.45 -27.27 22.52
N PRO A 24 -30.35 -27.83 21.29
CA PRO A 24 -29.06 -28.30 20.79
C PRO A 24 -28.07 -27.15 20.89
N ARG A 25 -27.06 -27.32 21.74
CA ARG A 25 -25.92 -26.41 21.83
C ARG A 25 -25.31 -26.46 20.43
N ALA A 26 -25.44 -25.38 19.64
CA ALA A 26 -24.80 -25.30 18.35
C ALA A 26 -23.32 -25.60 18.58
N LEU A 27 -22.86 -26.77 18.12
CA LEU A 27 -21.46 -27.13 18.22
C LEU A 27 -20.69 -26.07 17.45
N ALA A 28 -19.75 -25.40 18.12
CA ALA A 28 -18.87 -24.44 17.47
C ALA A 28 -18.26 -25.14 16.25
N ALA A 29 -18.31 -24.48 15.08
CA ALA A 29 -17.80 -25.05 13.85
C ALA A 29 -16.39 -25.65 14.06
N PRO A 30 -16.09 -26.82 13.48
CA PRO A 30 -14.79 -27.43 13.61
C PRO A 30 -13.72 -26.46 13.07
N PRO A 31 -12.51 -26.43 13.65
CA PRO A 31 -11.41 -25.66 13.10
C PRO A 31 -11.20 -26.00 11.64
N ALA A 32 -11.05 -24.96 10.81
CA ALA A 32 -10.82 -25.08 9.39
C ALA A 32 -9.64 -24.20 8.99
N PRO A 33 -8.98 -24.48 7.86
CA PRO A 33 -8.06 -23.53 7.26
C PRO A 33 -8.68 -22.16 7.06
N GLY A 34 -7.89 -21.11 7.33
CA GLY A 34 -8.16 -19.78 6.79
C GLY A 34 -8.23 -19.82 5.27
N ALA A 35 -8.93 -18.85 4.68
CA ALA A 35 -8.98 -18.74 3.24
C ALA A 35 -7.58 -18.42 2.71
N PRO A 36 -7.09 -19.14 1.70
CA PRO A 36 -5.74 -18.91 1.18
C PRO A 36 -5.62 -17.57 0.46
N SER A 37 -6.75 -16.96 0.10
CA SER A 37 -6.84 -15.60 -0.41
C SER A 37 -7.89 -14.79 0.34
N ALA A 38 -7.84 -13.46 0.26
CA ALA A 38 -8.93 -12.59 0.73
C ALA A 38 -10.23 -12.74 -0.10
N GLY A 39 -10.22 -13.56 -1.15
CA GLY A 39 -11.37 -13.79 -2.03
C GLY A 39 -11.64 -12.64 -2.98
N ASP A 40 -10.65 -11.78 -3.21
CA ASP A 40 -10.75 -10.67 -4.15
C ASP A 40 -10.92 -11.19 -5.59
N ARG A 41 -11.79 -10.52 -6.36
CA ARG A 41 -12.14 -10.95 -7.73
C ARG A 41 -10.98 -10.81 -8.71
N LEU A 42 -10.01 -9.98 -8.36
CA LEU A 42 -8.98 -9.43 -9.24
C LEU A 42 -7.61 -9.99 -8.86
N PHE A 43 -7.38 -10.17 -7.56
CA PHE A 43 -6.22 -10.84 -7.00
C PHE A 43 -6.62 -12.05 -6.16
N PRO A 44 -7.10 -13.14 -6.80
CA PRO A 44 -7.64 -14.30 -6.09
C PRO A 44 -6.59 -15.09 -5.32
N GLY A 45 -5.32 -14.69 -5.36
CA GLY A 45 -4.20 -15.31 -4.64
C GLY A 45 -3.49 -14.39 -3.65
N ILE A 46 -4.00 -13.18 -3.37
CA ILE A 46 -3.37 -12.22 -2.43
C ILE A 46 -4.26 -12.05 -1.18
N GLY A 47 -3.59 -11.78 -0.05
CA GLY A 47 -4.21 -11.63 1.27
C GLY A 47 -4.68 -12.98 1.81
N ASN A 48 -4.99 -13.09 3.10
CA ASN A 48 -5.44 -14.37 3.65
C ASN A 48 -6.64 -14.14 4.55
N GLY A 49 -7.65 -15.01 4.42
CA GLY A 49 -8.90 -14.89 5.16
C GLY A 49 -8.91 -15.73 6.43
N GLY A 50 -9.83 -15.39 7.33
CA GLY A 50 -10.04 -16.11 8.58
C GLY A 50 -9.33 -15.50 9.79
N TYR A 51 -8.58 -14.41 9.58
CA TYR A 51 -8.09 -13.50 10.62
C TYR A 51 -8.03 -12.06 10.10
N ASP A 52 -7.92 -11.10 11.03
CA ASP A 52 -7.79 -9.66 10.78
C ASP A 52 -6.52 -9.15 11.47
N VAL A 53 -5.58 -8.62 10.71
CA VAL A 53 -4.29 -8.15 11.26
C VAL A 53 -4.51 -6.84 12.01
N LYS A 54 -3.93 -6.73 13.20
CA LYS A 54 -4.07 -5.56 14.08
C LYS A 54 -2.79 -4.75 14.21
N HIS A 55 -1.63 -5.42 14.16
CA HIS A 55 -0.33 -4.77 14.42
C HIS A 55 0.84 -5.59 13.88
N TYR A 56 1.92 -4.91 13.51
CA TYR A 56 3.20 -5.50 13.13
C TYR A 56 4.32 -4.94 14.03
N ASP A 57 5.15 -5.82 14.57
CA ASP A 57 6.42 -5.49 15.24
C ASP A 57 7.56 -6.04 14.39
N ILE A 58 8.51 -5.20 13.97
CA ILE A 58 9.68 -5.68 13.23
C ILE A 58 10.96 -5.39 14.01
N ASP A 59 11.73 -6.44 14.28
CA ASP A 59 13.07 -6.38 14.84
C ASP A 59 14.08 -6.80 13.76
N PHE A 60 15.23 -6.14 13.70
CA PHE A 60 16.32 -6.57 12.83
C PHE A 60 17.69 -6.30 13.45
N ASP A 61 18.65 -7.20 13.16
CA ASP A 61 20.05 -7.08 13.57
C ASP A 61 20.95 -7.18 12.32
N TYR A 62 21.67 -6.10 12.02
CA TYR A 62 22.51 -5.98 10.83
C TYR A 62 23.97 -6.32 11.16
N ASP A 63 24.50 -7.34 10.49
CA ASP A 63 25.93 -7.66 10.51
C ASP A 63 26.67 -6.97 9.36
N ALA A 64 27.38 -5.89 9.70
CA ALA A 64 28.16 -5.10 8.75
C ALA A 64 29.29 -5.88 8.03
N LYS A 65 29.75 -7.02 8.56
CA LYS A 65 30.81 -7.84 7.93
C LYS A 65 30.26 -8.79 6.90
N THR A 66 29.14 -9.43 7.21
CA THR A 66 28.50 -10.42 6.32
C THR A 66 27.46 -9.78 5.41
N LYS A 67 27.07 -8.52 5.67
CA LYS A 67 25.96 -7.82 5.01
C LYS A 67 24.71 -8.68 5.04
N LYS A 68 24.37 -9.19 6.22
CA LYS A 68 23.16 -9.99 6.48
C LYS A 68 22.35 -9.31 7.57
N VAL A 69 21.05 -9.47 7.51
CA VAL A 69 20.12 -9.00 8.53
C VAL A 69 19.39 -10.20 9.10
N ALA A 70 19.57 -10.46 10.40
CA ALA A 70 18.65 -11.35 11.09
C ALA A 70 17.38 -10.54 11.41
N ALA A 71 16.28 -10.86 10.75
CA ALA A 71 15.01 -10.14 10.91
C ALA A 71 13.96 -11.01 11.61
N ARG A 72 13.11 -10.37 12.38
CA ARG A 72 11.89 -10.95 12.96
C ARG A 72 10.73 -10.01 12.68
N VAL A 73 9.69 -10.53 12.03
CA VAL A 73 8.38 -9.86 11.99
C VAL A 73 7.44 -10.57 12.95
N GLY A 74 6.81 -9.81 13.82
CA GLY A 74 5.77 -10.23 14.75
C GLY A 74 4.44 -9.63 14.34
N ILE A 75 3.47 -10.46 13.99
CA ILE A 75 2.16 -10.03 13.51
C ILE A 75 1.15 -10.37 14.59
N VAL A 76 0.42 -9.37 15.08
CA VAL A 76 -0.74 -9.58 15.97
C VAL A 76 -2.00 -9.56 15.12
N ALA A 77 -2.77 -10.64 15.17
CA ALA A 77 -3.97 -10.81 14.37
C ALA A 77 -5.13 -11.36 15.19
N GLU A 78 -6.36 -10.97 14.87
CA GLU A 78 -7.59 -11.47 15.46
C GLU A 78 -8.22 -12.54 14.57
N ALA A 79 -8.35 -13.77 15.06
CA ALA A 79 -9.00 -14.83 14.29
C ALA A 79 -10.51 -14.52 14.10
N THR A 80 -10.97 -14.41 12.85
CA THR A 80 -12.39 -14.19 12.51
C THR A 80 -13.16 -15.50 12.39
N GLN A 81 -12.44 -16.62 12.38
CA GLN A 81 -12.97 -17.98 12.49
C GLN A 81 -12.03 -18.88 13.32
N ALA A 82 -12.44 -20.13 13.57
CA ALA A 82 -11.56 -21.11 14.17
C ALA A 82 -10.52 -21.63 13.16
N LEU A 83 -9.27 -21.19 13.27
CA LEU A 83 -8.22 -21.49 12.31
C LEU A 83 -7.45 -22.75 12.68
N SER A 84 -7.42 -23.75 11.80
CA SER A 84 -6.51 -24.90 11.91
C SER A 84 -5.18 -24.66 11.20
N ARG A 85 -5.14 -23.73 10.26
CA ARG A 85 -3.96 -23.20 9.55
C ARG A 85 -4.30 -21.82 9.00
N PHE A 86 -3.30 -21.01 8.72
CA PHE A 86 -3.42 -19.75 8.00
C PHE A 86 -2.21 -19.58 7.09
N ASN A 87 -2.25 -18.66 6.15
CA ASN A 87 -1.06 -18.32 5.36
C ASN A 87 -0.64 -16.89 5.63
N LEU A 88 0.56 -16.54 5.18
CA LEU A 88 1.13 -15.20 5.21
C LEU A 88 1.89 -15.02 3.90
N ASP A 89 1.77 -13.87 3.26
CA ASP A 89 2.66 -13.51 2.17
C ASP A 89 4.12 -13.43 2.69
N PHE A 90 5.03 -14.19 2.08
CA PHE A 90 6.42 -14.27 2.47
C PHE A 90 7.35 -14.56 1.29
N GLY A 91 8.19 -13.59 0.95
CA GLY A 91 9.22 -13.74 -0.07
C GLY A 91 10.66 -13.84 0.44
N GLY A 92 10.95 -13.92 1.75
CA GLY A 92 12.34 -13.91 2.25
C GLY A 92 13.17 -15.12 1.80
N ASN A 93 14.51 -15.04 1.86
CA ASN A 93 15.40 -16.08 1.32
C ASN A 93 15.51 -17.30 2.25
N THR A 94 15.70 -17.05 3.56
CA THR A 94 15.94 -18.11 4.54
C THR A 94 14.98 -17.94 5.73
N LEU A 95 14.02 -18.85 5.89
CA LEU A 95 13.22 -18.95 7.10
C LEU A 95 13.99 -19.69 8.18
N GLU A 96 14.16 -19.06 9.35
CA GLU A 96 14.80 -19.69 10.49
C GLU A 96 13.79 -20.31 11.43
N ARG A 97 12.71 -19.58 11.75
CA ARG A 97 11.73 -20.02 12.74
C ARG A 97 10.39 -19.33 12.57
N VAL A 98 9.30 -20.08 12.76
CA VAL A 98 7.94 -19.54 12.90
C VAL A 98 7.38 -19.97 14.26
N THR A 99 6.87 -19.02 15.03
CA THR A 99 6.13 -19.31 16.27
C THR A 99 4.77 -18.66 16.26
N VAL A 100 3.78 -19.33 16.83
CA VAL A 100 2.45 -18.79 17.09
C VAL A 100 2.19 -18.84 18.59
N ASP A 101 1.83 -17.70 19.19
CA ASP A 101 1.69 -17.49 20.63
C ASP A 101 2.91 -18.00 21.42
N GLY A 102 4.10 -17.71 20.89
CA GLY A 102 5.39 -18.12 21.47
C GLY A 102 5.69 -19.62 21.41
N ARG A 103 4.86 -20.42 20.73
CA ARG A 103 5.10 -21.86 20.51
C ARG A 103 5.51 -22.11 19.06
N ALA A 104 6.44 -23.03 18.84
CA ALA A 104 6.80 -23.46 17.49
C ALA A 104 5.55 -23.90 16.71
N ALA A 105 5.44 -23.41 15.47
CA ALA A 105 4.41 -23.81 14.52
C ALA A 105 5.06 -24.58 13.37
N ASP A 106 4.33 -25.54 12.81
CA ASP A 106 4.75 -26.16 11.56
C ASP A 106 4.51 -25.16 10.42
N TYR A 107 5.37 -25.15 9.42
CA TYR A 107 5.23 -24.27 8.28
C TYR A 107 5.74 -24.92 7.00
N ARG A 108 5.18 -24.50 5.87
CA ARG A 108 5.68 -24.84 4.53
C ARG A 108 5.57 -23.61 3.64
N ARG A 109 6.45 -23.54 2.64
CA ARG A 109 6.30 -22.56 1.55
C ARG A 109 5.49 -23.16 0.41
N ASP A 110 4.67 -22.32 -0.20
CA ASP A 110 3.88 -22.63 -1.38
C ASP A 110 3.98 -21.43 -2.35
N GLY A 111 5.04 -21.40 -3.15
CA GLY A 111 5.41 -20.19 -3.89
C GLY A 111 5.78 -19.06 -2.93
N GLU A 112 5.03 -17.96 -2.99
CA GLU A 112 5.20 -16.74 -2.18
C GLU A 112 4.40 -16.76 -0.88
N GLU A 113 3.69 -17.85 -0.62
CA GLU A 113 2.88 -18.04 0.57
C GLU A 113 3.64 -18.86 1.62
N LEU A 114 3.62 -18.39 2.86
CA LEU A 114 4.02 -19.14 4.05
C LEU A 114 2.78 -19.71 4.73
N VAL A 115 2.53 -20.99 4.50
CA VAL A 115 1.43 -21.71 5.12
C VAL A 115 1.85 -22.13 6.54
N VAL A 116 1.22 -21.55 7.56
CA VAL A 116 1.51 -21.77 8.98
C VAL A 116 0.43 -22.65 9.61
N THR A 117 0.86 -23.73 10.25
CA THR A 117 0.00 -24.65 11.01
C THR A 117 0.32 -24.53 12.50
N PRO A 118 -0.52 -23.84 13.29
CA PRO A 118 -0.29 -23.66 14.71
C PRO A 118 -0.51 -24.99 15.48
N ALA A 119 0.21 -25.18 16.59
CA ALA A 119 0.10 -26.37 17.43
C ALA A 119 -1.31 -26.58 18.02
N LYS A 120 -2.10 -25.51 18.12
CA LYS A 120 -3.52 -25.55 18.50
C LYS A 120 -4.32 -24.62 17.60
N PRO A 121 -5.58 -24.95 17.31
CA PRO A 121 -6.46 -24.05 16.58
C PRO A 121 -6.60 -22.68 17.24
N LEU A 122 -6.62 -21.63 16.44
CA LEU A 122 -6.73 -20.24 16.90
C LEU A 122 -8.19 -19.80 16.87
N ARG A 123 -8.65 -19.15 17.94
CA ARG A 123 -10.03 -18.64 18.10
C ARG A 123 -10.06 -17.26 18.78
N HIS A 124 -8.91 -16.61 18.82
CA HIS A 124 -8.61 -15.45 19.66
C HIS A 124 -7.61 -14.56 18.93
N THR A 125 -7.28 -13.42 19.52
CA THR A 125 -6.13 -12.60 19.09
C THR A 125 -4.84 -13.37 19.34
N PHE A 126 -4.09 -13.66 18.29
CA PHE A 126 -2.84 -14.42 18.33
C PHE A 126 -1.68 -13.58 17.82
N ARG A 127 -0.46 -13.97 18.20
CA ARG A 127 0.77 -13.41 17.65
C ARG A 127 1.51 -14.47 16.85
N VAL A 128 1.92 -14.16 15.64
CA VAL A 128 2.87 -14.97 14.86
C VAL A 128 4.19 -14.23 14.73
N ASP A 129 5.29 -14.87 15.13
CA ASP A 129 6.63 -14.35 14.92
C ASP A 129 7.33 -15.20 13.86
N VAL A 130 7.79 -14.55 12.79
CA VAL A 130 8.56 -15.15 11.70
C VAL A 130 9.98 -14.58 11.77
N THR A 131 10.95 -15.43 12.09
CA THR A 131 12.39 -15.13 12.07
C THR A 131 12.99 -15.63 10.77
N TYR A 132 13.74 -14.77 10.09
CA TYR A 132 14.31 -15.04 8.78
C TYR A 132 15.58 -14.24 8.55
N GLU A 133 16.47 -14.74 7.70
CA GLU A 133 17.62 -13.98 7.22
C GLU A 133 17.17 -13.13 6.03
N ALA A 134 17.22 -11.81 6.22
CA ALA A 134 17.08 -10.82 5.17
C ALA A 134 18.46 -10.50 4.59
N GLU A 135 18.54 -10.32 3.28
CA GLU A 135 19.72 -9.76 2.64
C GLU A 135 19.55 -8.22 2.59
N PRO A 136 20.32 -7.44 3.37
CA PRO A 136 20.35 -6.00 3.24
C PRO A 136 21.02 -5.66 1.90
N GLN A 137 20.23 -5.15 0.97
CA GLN A 137 20.78 -4.33 -0.10
C GLN A 137 20.50 -2.84 0.21
N LEU A 138 21.62 -2.17 0.52
CA LEU A 138 21.91 -0.73 0.51
C LEU A 138 21.15 0.19 1.50
N ASP A 139 21.94 0.81 2.36
CA ASP A 139 21.60 1.89 3.28
C ASP A 139 21.46 3.22 2.52
N THR A 140 20.42 3.35 1.70
CA THR A 140 20.06 4.59 0.98
C THR A 140 19.00 5.41 1.74
N GLN A 141 18.49 4.88 2.86
CA GLN A 141 17.43 5.48 3.66
C GLN A 141 17.89 6.73 4.42
N GLU A 142 19.19 6.80 4.81
CA GLU A 142 19.79 8.00 5.40
C GLU A 142 19.74 9.21 4.45
N GLU A 143 19.61 8.99 3.13
CA GLU A 143 19.50 10.04 2.12
C GLU A 143 18.04 10.31 1.73
N HIS A 144 17.25 9.25 1.52
CA HIS A 144 15.89 9.34 0.98
C HIS A 144 14.92 10.03 1.92
N ILE A 145 14.92 9.70 3.21
CA ILE A 145 13.97 10.29 4.18
C ILE A 145 14.25 11.79 4.36
N PRO A 146 15.49 12.25 4.62
CA PRO A 146 15.75 13.68 4.69
C PRO A 146 15.44 14.41 3.39
N TRP A 147 15.66 13.78 2.24
CA TRP A 147 15.28 14.36 0.95
C TRP A 147 13.75 14.50 0.82
N MET A 148 12.99 13.45 1.13
CA MET A 148 11.52 13.47 1.13
C MET A 148 10.95 14.49 2.12
N ASN A 149 11.46 14.56 3.36
CA ASN A 149 11.05 15.58 4.33
C ASN A 149 11.17 16.99 3.75
N ARG A 150 12.29 17.29 3.05
CA ARG A 150 12.50 18.60 2.41
C ARG A 150 11.56 18.83 1.24
N LYS A 151 11.26 17.79 0.46
CA LYS A 151 10.41 17.90 -0.74
C LYS A 151 8.93 18.04 -0.40
N VAL A 152 8.44 17.25 0.55
CA VAL A 152 7.06 17.30 1.02
C VAL A 152 6.84 18.47 1.99
N GLY A 153 7.88 18.85 2.74
CA GLY A 153 7.78 19.87 3.80
C GLY A 153 7.09 19.36 5.06
N VAL A 154 7.02 18.05 5.24
CA VAL A 154 6.46 17.37 6.42
C VAL A 154 7.47 16.34 6.86
N ASP A 155 7.87 16.39 8.13
CA ASP A 155 8.77 15.39 8.69
C ASP A 155 8.13 14.00 8.62
N TYR A 156 8.98 12.99 8.43
CA TYR A 156 8.57 11.59 8.37
C TYR A 156 7.57 11.26 9.48
N PRO A 157 6.34 10.81 9.13
CA PRO A 157 5.22 10.80 10.06
C PRO A 157 5.28 9.66 11.09
N LEU A 158 6.22 8.72 10.95
CA LEU A 158 6.32 7.50 11.76
C LEU A 158 7.65 7.46 12.52
N GLN A 159 7.76 6.55 13.50
CA GLN A 159 8.94 6.50 14.39
C GLN A 159 10.14 5.78 13.76
N ASN A 160 9.90 4.81 12.86
CA ASN A 160 10.92 4.01 12.20
C ASN A 160 10.53 3.76 10.73
N TYR A 161 11.52 3.53 9.87
CA TYR A 161 11.35 3.06 8.50
C TYR A 161 12.38 1.96 8.23
N GLY A 162 12.03 0.99 7.40
CA GLY A 162 12.91 -0.08 6.94
C GLY A 162 12.59 -0.49 5.51
N SER A 163 13.46 -1.30 4.94
CA SER A 163 13.24 -1.94 3.63
C SER A 163 13.50 -3.43 3.80
N LEU A 164 12.71 -4.26 3.15
CA LEU A 164 12.90 -5.70 3.17
C LEU A 164 12.91 -6.29 1.77
N GLY A 165 14.06 -6.88 1.40
CA GLY A 165 14.21 -7.65 0.18
C GLY A 165 13.61 -9.04 0.30
N LEU A 166 12.75 -9.39 -0.65
CA LEU A 166 12.01 -10.63 -0.74
C LEU A 166 12.25 -11.27 -2.12
N ARG A 167 12.81 -12.48 -2.21
CA ARG A 167 12.71 -13.35 -3.40
C ARG A 167 11.26 -13.81 -3.61
N ALA A 168 10.48 -12.91 -4.19
CA ALA A 168 9.13 -13.08 -4.72
C ALA A 168 9.03 -12.35 -6.07
N SER A 169 7.99 -12.64 -6.85
CA SER A 169 7.69 -12.15 -8.18
C SER A 169 6.23 -11.66 -8.21
N PHE A 170 6.00 -10.52 -7.56
CA PHE A 170 4.75 -9.78 -7.51
C PHE A 170 4.50 -8.89 -8.74
N GLY A 171 5.55 -8.46 -9.45
CA GLY A 171 5.51 -7.44 -10.50
C GLY A 171 5.50 -6.00 -9.98
N PHE A 172 5.47 -5.81 -8.66
CA PHE A 172 5.44 -4.52 -7.95
C PHE A 172 6.23 -4.62 -6.62
N ALA A 173 6.63 -3.48 -6.04
CA ALA A 173 7.07 -3.41 -4.65
C ALA A 173 5.87 -3.03 -3.76
N LEU A 174 5.87 -3.49 -2.51
CA LEU A 174 4.75 -3.30 -1.60
C LEU A 174 5.16 -2.32 -0.50
N GLU A 175 4.53 -1.16 -0.48
CA GLU A 175 4.77 -0.04 0.43
C GLU A 175 4.26 -0.29 1.87
N THR A 176 4.40 -1.48 2.45
CA THR A 176 3.80 -1.71 3.78
C THR A 176 4.28 -0.67 4.78
N GLN A 177 3.34 0.00 5.46
CA GLN A 177 3.65 1.08 6.39
C GLN A 177 4.80 0.73 7.34
N THR A 178 5.82 1.60 7.36
CA THR A 178 7.13 1.45 8.04
C THR A 178 8.14 0.44 7.47
N ILE A 179 7.78 -0.41 6.50
CA ILE A 179 8.70 -1.32 5.79
C ILE A 179 8.32 -1.49 4.33
N SER A 180 9.14 -1.01 3.40
CA SER A 180 8.90 -1.31 1.98
C SER A 180 9.46 -2.66 1.58
N LEU A 181 8.65 -3.47 0.90
CA LEU A 181 9.01 -4.80 0.42
C LEU A 181 9.47 -4.74 -1.03
N TYR A 182 10.65 -5.26 -1.34
CA TYR A 182 11.25 -5.25 -2.69
C TYR A 182 11.41 -6.66 -3.21
N GLU A 183 11.16 -6.90 -4.50
CA GLU A 183 11.57 -8.17 -5.12
C GLU A 183 13.10 -8.31 -5.17
N ALA A 184 13.65 -9.47 -4.84
CA ALA A 184 15.09 -9.67 -4.84
C ALA A 184 15.78 -9.52 -6.22
N PRO A 185 15.16 -9.81 -7.38
CA PRO A 185 15.74 -9.46 -8.68
C PRO A 185 15.91 -7.94 -8.87
N TRP A 186 15.06 -7.12 -8.25
CA TRP A 186 15.14 -5.66 -8.32
C TRP A 186 16.38 -5.13 -7.58
N LEU A 187 16.78 -5.82 -6.51
CA LEU A 187 17.98 -5.53 -5.72
C LEU A 187 19.30 -5.88 -6.44
N THR A 188 19.21 -6.44 -7.66
CA THR A 188 20.37 -6.74 -8.52
C THR A 188 20.44 -5.88 -9.78
N GLN A 189 19.52 -4.90 -9.92
CA GLN A 189 19.54 -3.91 -11.00
C GLN A 189 20.65 -2.87 -10.79
N SER A 190 20.77 -1.92 -11.71
CA SER A 190 21.74 -0.83 -11.58
C SER A 190 21.49 -0.03 -10.28
N GLU A 191 22.56 0.52 -9.71
CA GLU A 191 22.47 1.36 -8.51
C GLU A 191 21.54 2.56 -8.69
N SER A 192 21.57 3.19 -9.88
CA SER A 192 20.65 4.26 -10.25
C SER A 192 19.18 3.82 -10.15
N TRP A 193 18.84 2.72 -10.81
CA TRP A 193 17.48 2.19 -10.82
C TRP A 193 17.01 1.84 -9.41
N LEU A 194 17.88 1.19 -8.63
CA LEU A 194 17.56 0.79 -7.27
C LEU A 194 17.34 2.00 -6.35
N ARG A 195 18.14 3.05 -6.48
CA ARG A 195 17.96 4.29 -5.70
C ARG A 195 16.65 4.99 -6.06
N GLY A 196 16.28 5.03 -7.34
CA GLY A 196 15.00 5.58 -7.80
C GLY A 196 13.80 4.85 -7.19
N ILE A 197 13.71 3.53 -7.40
CA ILE A 197 12.57 2.75 -6.89
C ILE A 197 12.51 2.79 -5.35
N MET A 198 13.65 2.83 -4.66
CA MET A 198 13.64 2.96 -3.20
C MET A 198 13.04 4.28 -2.72
N VAL A 199 13.16 5.37 -3.49
CA VAL A 199 12.48 6.63 -3.17
C VAL A 199 10.98 6.57 -3.50
N HIS A 200 10.59 5.87 -4.57
CA HIS A 200 9.17 5.59 -4.85
C HIS A 200 8.50 4.98 -3.62
N GLU A 201 9.10 3.92 -3.09
CA GLU A 201 8.58 3.25 -1.90
C GLU A 201 8.59 4.11 -0.63
N VAL A 202 9.63 4.94 -0.44
CA VAL A 202 9.69 5.89 0.69
C VAL A 202 8.58 6.94 0.57
N ALA A 203 8.21 7.33 -0.65
CA ALA A 203 7.18 8.36 -0.85
C ALA A 203 5.80 7.90 -0.41
N HIS A 204 5.50 6.60 -0.51
CA HIS A 204 4.23 6.04 -0.04
C HIS A 204 3.98 6.21 1.47
N GLN A 205 5.04 6.42 2.25
CA GLN A 205 4.91 6.75 3.68
C GLN A 205 4.16 8.08 3.92
N TRP A 206 4.14 8.97 2.93
CA TRP A 206 3.30 10.18 2.94
C TRP A 206 2.04 10.02 2.08
N PHE A 207 2.15 9.36 0.93
CA PHE A 207 1.11 9.25 -0.09
C PHE A 207 0.66 7.79 -0.25
N GLY A 208 -0.30 7.37 0.56
CA GLY A 208 -0.84 6.01 0.60
C GLY A 208 -0.99 5.49 2.02
N ASP A 209 0.09 5.51 2.79
CA ASP A 209 0.07 5.04 4.18
C ASP A 209 -0.47 6.11 5.13
N TYR A 210 0.10 7.33 5.07
CA TYR A 210 -0.33 8.42 5.94
C TYR A 210 -1.59 9.13 5.44
N VAL A 211 -1.84 9.08 4.13
CA VAL A 211 -3.09 9.51 3.50
C VAL A 211 -3.53 8.39 2.56
N SER A 212 -4.52 7.61 2.97
CA SER A 212 -5.01 6.48 2.19
C SER A 212 -6.08 6.90 1.18
N PRO A 213 -6.18 6.23 0.02
CA PRO A 213 -7.16 6.58 -1.01
C PRO A 213 -8.58 6.25 -0.55
N ALA A 214 -9.53 7.14 -0.85
CA ALA A 214 -10.96 6.91 -0.56
C ALA A 214 -11.57 5.76 -1.35
N THR A 215 -11.12 5.58 -2.58
CA THR A 215 -11.50 4.47 -3.45
C THR A 215 -10.30 3.99 -4.25
N TRP A 216 -10.35 2.78 -4.80
CA TRP A 216 -9.31 2.30 -5.72
C TRP A 216 -9.12 3.19 -6.96
N SER A 217 -10.16 3.91 -7.40
CA SER A 217 -10.00 4.86 -8.51
C SER A 217 -9.17 6.09 -8.13
N ASP A 218 -8.94 6.34 -6.83
CA ASP A 218 -8.07 7.38 -6.32
C ASP A 218 -6.60 6.93 -6.18
N LEU A 219 -6.25 5.71 -6.58
CA LEU A 219 -4.90 5.14 -6.44
C LEU A 219 -3.79 5.99 -7.08
N TRP A 220 -4.12 6.77 -8.10
CA TRP A 220 -3.16 7.71 -8.71
C TRP A 220 -2.62 8.76 -7.72
N LEU A 221 -3.36 9.06 -6.64
CA LEU A 221 -2.89 9.94 -5.57
C LEU A 221 -1.76 9.30 -4.75
N ASN A 222 -1.62 7.98 -4.78
CA ASN A 222 -0.50 7.28 -4.18
C ASN A 222 0.61 7.15 -5.24
N GLU A 223 0.31 6.37 -6.29
CA GLU A 223 1.29 5.92 -7.28
C GLU A 223 1.83 7.07 -8.13
N GLY A 224 0.97 8.03 -8.50
CA GLY A 224 1.40 9.22 -9.23
C GLY A 224 2.31 10.12 -8.41
N HIS A 225 2.10 10.25 -7.09
CA HIS A 225 3.00 11.00 -6.22
C HIS A 225 4.32 10.25 -6.02
N ALA A 226 4.28 8.94 -5.79
CA ALA A 226 5.48 8.15 -5.65
C ALA A 226 6.35 8.18 -6.91
N THR A 227 5.76 7.99 -8.09
CA THR A 227 6.46 8.13 -9.39
C THR A 227 6.96 9.56 -9.63
N TRP A 228 6.22 10.58 -9.21
CA TRP A 228 6.70 11.96 -9.26
C TRP A 228 7.99 12.14 -8.44
N TYR A 229 8.02 11.66 -7.20
CA TYR A 229 9.20 11.80 -6.34
C TYR A 229 10.37 10.91 -6.78
N GLU A 230 10.10 9.71 -7.32
CA GLU A 230 11.11 8.88 -7.98
C GLU A 230 11.84 9.68 -9.06
N ILE A 231 11.10 10.23 -10.03
CA ILE A 231 11.70 10.93 -11.18
C ILE A 231 12.47 12.17 -10.72
N ARG A 232 11.94 12.92 -9.75
CA ARG A 232 12.62 14.09 -9.17
C ARG A 232 13.91 13.71 -8.45
N TYR A 233 13.91 12.59 -7.74
CA TYR A 233 15.10 12.12 -7.05
C TYR A 233 16.17 11.65 -8.04
N THR A 234 15.76 10.90 -9.07
CA THR A 234 16.65 10.45 -10.13
C THR A 234 17.31 11.63 -10.86
N GLU A 235 16.55 12.69 -11.15
CA GLU A 235 17.09 13.93 -11.72
C GLU A 235 18.06 14.64 -10.77
N GLU A 236 17.65 14.91 -9.53
CA GLU A 236 18.38 15.82 -8.65
C GLU A 236 19.56 15.18 -7.91
N VAL A 237 19.47 13.88 -7.64
CA VAL A 237 20.37 13.19 -6.71
C VAL A 237 21.15 12.09 -7.41
N VAL A 238 20.49 11.31 -8.26
CA VAL A 238 21.20 10.31 -9.09
C VAL A 238 21.91 11.01 -10.26
N GLY A 239 21.32 12.08 -10.80
CA GLY A 239 21.87 12.86 -11.91
C GLY A 239 21.60 12.23 -13.29
N GLU A 240 20.50 11.48 -13.42
CA GLU A 240 20.12 10.79 -14.65
C GLU A 240 18.77 11.28 -15.18
N GLY A 241 18.72 11.58 -16.49
CA GLY A 241 17.51 12.12 -17.13
C GLY A 241 17.07 13.47 -16.56
N THR A 242 15.90 13.95 -17.00
CA THR A 242 15.25 15.13 -16.43
C THR A 242 13.76 14.87 -16.24
N LEU A 243 13.16 15.56 -15.27
CA LEU A 243 11.71 15.51 -15.06
C LEU A 243 10.97 15.94 -16.32
N GLU A 244 11.42 17.02 -16.97
CA GLU A 244 10.80 17.53 -18.19
C GLU A 244 10.81 16.49 -19.31
N GLN A 245 11.95 15.81 -19.52
CA GLN A 245 12.05 14.77 -20.54
C GLN A 245 11.09 13.61 -20.25
N ALA A 246 11.07 13.09 -19.03
CA ALA A 246 10.19 11.99 -18.64
C ALA A 246 8.70 12.36 -18.81
N MET A 247 8.34 13.60 -18.44
CA MET A 247 6.97 14.09 -18.59
C MET A 247 6.61 14.34 -20.06
N LYS A 248 7.54 14.79 -20.90
CA LYS A 248 7.31 14.95 -22.34
C LYS A 248 7.04 13.61 -23.02
N GLU A 249 7.83 12.59 -22.67
CA GLU A 249 7.64 11.23 -23.19
C GLU A 249 6.32 10.61 -22.73
N THR A 250 5.94 10.85 -21.47
CA THR A 250 4.65 10.40 -20.93
C THR A 250 3.49 11.14 -21.58
N TYR A 251 3.62 12.45 -21.80
CA TYR A 251 2.61 13.27 -22.48
C TYR A 251 2.34 12.80 -23.90
N ALA A 252 3.40 12.48 -24.66
CA ALA A 252 3.25 11.92 -26.01
C ALA A 252 2.40 10.65 -26.02
N LYS A 253 2.50 9.81 -24.99
CA LYS A 253 1.74 8.55 -24.86
C LYS A 253 0.37 8.71 -24.18
N GLY A 254 0.04 9.90 -23.65
CA GLY A 254 -1.09 10.08 -22.74
C GLY A 254 -2.45 9.69 -23.31
N ASP A 255 -2.68 9.93 -24.62
CA ASP A 255 -3.91 9.54 -25.30
C ASP A 255 -3.99 8.03 -25.52
N GLN A 256 -2.88 7.38 -25.85
CA GLN A 256 -2.79 5.92 -25.91
C GLN A 256 -3.08 5.30 -24.54
N TYR A 257 -2.48 5.84 -23.47
CA TYR A 257 -2.74 5.38 -22.10
C TYR A 257 -4.21 5.50 -21.69
N ARG A 258 -4.90 6.58 -22.06
CA ARG A 258 -6.34 6.74 -21.79
C ARG A 258 -7.18 5.80 -22.65
N ALA A 259 -6.78 5.59 -23.90
CA ALA A 259 -7.43 4.65 -24.79
C ALA A 259 -7.31 3.21 -24.30
N ASP A 260 -6.16 2.81 -23.75
CA ASP A 260 -5.89 1.44 -23.29
C ASP A 260 -6.46 1.19 -21.89
N TYR A 261 -6.19 2.10 -20.94
CA TYR A 261 -6.40 1.87 -19.51
C TYR A 261 -7.57 2.66 -18.90
N GLY A 262 -8.07 3.67 -19.60
CA GLY A 262 -9.06 4.63 -19.08
C GLY A 262 -8.40 5.87 -18.45
N PRO A 263 -9.18 6.89 -18.05
CA PRO A 263 -8.66 8.07 -17.37
C PRO A 263 -7.91 7.75 -16.08
N VAL A 264 -7.02 8.67 -15.66
CA VAL A 264 -6.12 8.50 -14.50
C VAL A 264 -6.87 8.15 -13.22
N ALA A 265 -7.93 8.90 -12.90
CA ALA A 265 -8.78 8.67 -11.74
C ALA A 265 -10.04 7.84 -12.08
N LYS A 266 -10.05 7.17 -13.22
CA LYS A 266 -11.14 6.29 -13.64
C LYS A 266 -10.63 5.15 -14.53
N PRO A 267 -9.78 4.24 -14.00
CA PRO A 267 -9.39 3.05 -14.73
C PRO A 267 -10.60 2.27 -15.25
N LYS A 268 -10.51 1.66 -16.43
CA LYS A 268 -11.63 0.93 -17.06
C LYS A 268 -12.15 -0.20 -16.18
N ASN A 269 -11.23 -0.89 -15.52
CA ASN A 269 -11.50 -1.99 -14.63
C ASN A 269 -10.28 -2.26 -13.73
N SER A 270 -10.39 -3.31 -12.95
CA SER A 270 -9.35 -3.88 -12.10
C SER A 270 -8.01 -4.13 -12.76
N ASP A 271 -8.02 -4.63 -13.98
CA ASP A 271 -6.82 -5.09 -14.68
C ASP A 271 -5.99 -3.89 -15.14
N THR A 272 -6.62 -2.70 -15.14
CA THR A 272 -6.02 -1.42 -15.50
C THR A 272 -5.70 -0.55 -14.28
N LEU A 273 -5.95 -1.05 -13.06
CA LEU A 273 -5.77 -0.30 -11.82
C LEU A 273 -4.29 0.05 -11.57
N PHE A 274 -3.37 -0.86 -11.92
CA PHE A 274 -1.92 -0.68 -11.79
C PHE A 274 -1.27 -0.46 -13.15
N SER A 275 -1.87 0.39 -13.98
CA SER A 275 -1.39 0.67 -15.34
C SER A 275 -0.47 1.88 -15.39
N ASP A 276 0.34 2.01 -16.46
CA ASP A 276 1.18 3.19 -16.69
C ASP A 276 0.42 4.53 -16.57
N ASN A 277 -0.89 4.56 -16.85
CA ASN A 277 -1.66 5.80 -16.73
C ASN A 277 -1.93 6.21 -15.28
N VAL A 278 -1.97 5.26 -14.34
CA VAL A 278 -2.14 5.55 -12.92
C VAL A 278 -0.83 6.05 -12.31
N TYR A 279 0.29 5.43 -12.70
CA TYR A 279 1.66 5.81 -12.28
C TYR A 279 2.17 7.05 -13.03
N SER A 280 2.71 6.84 -14.23
CA SER A 280 3.29 7.91 -15.06
C SER A 280 2.25 8.95 -15.45
N GLY A 281 1.04 8.52 -15.80
CA GLY A 281 -0.06 9.45 -16.08
C GLY A 281 -0.48 10.27 -14.86
N GLY A 282 -0.44 9.70 -13.65
CA GLY A 282 -0.64 10.42 -12.38
C GLY A 282 0.47 11.44 -12.13
N ALA A 283 1.73 11.07 -12.30
CA ALA A 283 2.87 11.99 -12.21
C ALA A 283 2.76 13.13 -13.24
N LEU A 284 2.25 12.86 -14.44
CA LEU A 284 1.99 13.88 -15.47
C LEU A 284 0.89 14.88 -15.05
N VAL A 285 -0.16 14.44 -14.33
CA VAL A 285 -1.15 15.35 -13.74
C VAL A 285 -0.47 16.29 -12.73
N LEU A 286 0.42 15.77 -11.89
CA LEU A 286 1.18 16.57 -10.92
C LEU A 286 2.12 17.55 -11.62
N TYR A 287 2.78 17.15 -12.71
CA TYR A 287 3.58 18.05 -13.52
C TYR A 287 2.74 19.18 -14.12
N ALA A 288 1.59 18.86 -14.72
CA ALA A 288 0.69 19.86 -15.28
C ALA A 288 0.17 20.82 -14.21
N LEU A 289 -0.14 20.33 -13.01
CA LEU A 289 -0.50 21.14 -11.86
C LEU A 289 0.66 22.06 -11.43
N HIS A 290 1.87 21.52 -11.32
CA HIS A 290 3.08 22.29 -11.00
C HIS A 290 3.30 23.44 -12.00
N GLN A 291 3.22 23.16 -13.30
CA GLN A 291 3.30 24.19 -14.35
C GLN A 291 2.17 25.22 -14.26
N LYS A 292 0.98 24.82 -13.81
CA LYS A 292 -0.20 25.68 -13.70
C LYS A 292 -0.13 26.64 -12.50
N VAL A 293 0.33 26.18 -11.35
CA VAL A 293 0.29 26.95 -10.09
C VAL A 293 1.64 27.52 -9.66
N GLY A 294 2.74 27.02 -10.23
CA GLY A 294 4.10 27.37 -9.87
C GLY A 294 4.60 26.67 -8.59
N ASP A 295 5.92 26.70 -8.41
CA ASP A 295 6.64 25.93 -7.39
C ASP A 295 6.14 26.18 -5.96
N GLU A 296 5.92 27.44 -5.59
CA GLU A 296 5.54 27.82 -4.22
C GLU A 296 4.17 27.26 -3.86
N ALA A 297 3.17 27.47 -4.72
CA ALA A 297 1.83 26.96 -4.51
C ALA A 297 1.79 25.44 -4.59
N PHE A 298 2.50 24.82 -5.53
CA PHE A 298 2.57 23.36 -5.63
C PHE A 298 3.16 22.74 -4.36
N ARG A 299 4.30 23.24 -3.86
CA ARG A 299 4.88 22.77 -2.60
C ARG A 299 3.90 22.93 -1.44
N ALA A 300 3.19 24.05 -1.35
CA ALA A 300 2.18 24.26 -0.31
C ALA A 300 1.00 23.28 -0.44
N ILE A 301 0.61 22.90 -1.66
CA ILE A 301 -0.43 21.89 -1.90
C ILE A 301 0.04 20.53 -1.37
N GLN A 302 1.25 20.10 -1.72
CA GLN A 302 1.83 18.82 -1.27
C GLN A 302 1.89 18.74 0.26
N GLN A 303 2.43 19.78 0.90
CA GLN A 303 2.51 19.86 2.36
C GLN A 303 1.13 19.81 3.03
N GLN A 304 0.16 20.57 2.49
CA GLN A 304 -1.18 20.64 3.07
C GLN A 304 -2.01 19.39 2.79
N TRP A 305 -1.76 18.68 1.69
CA TRP A 305 -2.41 17.41 1.39
C TRP A 305 -2.09 16.39 2.46
N VAL A 306 -0.80 16.22 2.75
CA VAL A 306 -0.32 15.33 3.79
C VAL A 306 -0.81 15.76 5.18
N THR A 307 -0.64 17.03 5.54
CA THR A 307 -0.93 17.47 6.93
C THR A 307 -2.41 17.51 7.26
N ARG A 308 -3.28 17.88 6.32
CA ARG A 308 -4.73 17.99 6.58
C ARG A 308 -5.45 16.65 6.53
N ASN A 309 -4.91 15.68 5.79
CA ASN A 309 -5.50 14.34 5.65
C ASN A 309 -4.72 13.28 6.43
N ALA A 310 -3.81 13.71 7.32
CA ALA A 310 -2.97 12.86 8.16
C ALA A 310 -3.76 11.75 8.88
N ASN A 311 -3.27 10.51 8.77
CA ASN A 311 -3.91 9.29 9.31
C ASN A 311 -5.38 9.14 8.87
N GLY A 312 -5.67 9.58 7.65
CA GLY A 312 -7.03 9.71 7.13
C GLY A 312 -7.20 9.08 5.75
N VAL A 313 -8.43 9.19 5.27
CA VAL A 313 -8.85 8.71 3.95
C VAL A 313 -9.31 9.91 3.15
N ALA A 314 -8.76 10.11 1.95
CA ALA A 314 -9.09 11.23 1.07
C ALA A 314 -9.11 10.82 -0.41
N GLY A 315 -9.94 11.48 -1.21
CA GLY A 315 -10.13 11.16 -2.63
C GLY A 315 -9.72 12.29 -3.57
N THR A 316 -9.91 12.04 -4.87
CA THR A 316 -9.56 12.99 -5.95
C THR A 316 -10.29 14.34 -5.79
N ASP A 317 -11.57 14.33 -5.39
CA ASP A 317 -12.33 15.56 -5.15
C ASP A 317 -11.76 16.41 -4.01
N ASP A 318 -11.26 15.76 -2.95
CA ASP A 318 -10.61 16.45 -1.83
C ASP A 318 -9.31 17.11 -2.28
N PHE A 319 -8.52 16.41 -3.11
CA PHE A 319 -7.28 16.94 -3.67
C PHE A 319 -7.56 18.16 -4.57
N ILE A 320 -8.58 18.08 -5.43
CA ILE A 320 -8.99 19.18 -6.31
C ILE A 320 -9.43 20.41 -5.49
N ALA A 321 -10.24 20.18 -4.45
CA ALA A 321 -10.71 21.24 -3.56
C ALA A 321 -9.54 21.89 -2.82
N LEU A 322 -8.63 21.08 -2.27
CA LEU A 322 -7.44 21.56 -1.58
C LEU A 322 -6.52 22.36 -2.52
N ALA A 323 -6.23 21.82 -3.71
CA ALA A 323 -5.37 22.48 -4.68
C ALA A 323 -5.92 23.85 -5.07
N SER A 324 -7.24 23.94 -5.27
CA SER A 324 -7.91 25.21 -5.58
C SER A 324 -7.80 26.19 -4.41
N GLN A 325 -8.06 25.72 -3.18
CA GLN A 325 -7.98 26.55 -1.99
C GLN A 325 -6.56 27.10 -1.75
N VAL A 326 -5.54 26.25 -1.85
CA VAL A 326 -4.16 26.60 -1.53
C VAL A 326 -3.53 27.48 -2.60
N SER A 327 -3.83 27.22 -3.89
CA SER A 327 -3.33 28.05 -4.99
C SER A 327 -4.06 29.39 -5.13
N GLY A 328 -5.26 29.53 -4.54
CA GLY A 328 -6.13 30.68 -4.75
C GLY A 328 -6.74 30.74 -6.16
N GLN A 329 -6.67 29.65 -6.93
CA GLN A 329 -7.22 29.53 -8.28
C GLN A 329 -8.35 28.50 -8.29
N ASP A 330 -9.41 28.71 -9.09
CA ASP A 330 -10.37 27.64 -9.35
C ASP A 330 -9.74 26.61 -10.29
N LEU A 331 -9.29 25.48 -9.74
CA LEU A 331 -8.62 24.42 -10.48
C LEU A 331 -9.54 23.26 -10.81
N ARG A 332 -10.84 23.31 -10.46
CA ARG A 332 -11.75 22.18 -10.64
C ARG A 332 -11.82 21.70 -12.08
N GLY A 333 -12.21 22.58 -13.00
CA GLY A 333 -12.32 22.22 -14.41
C GLY A 333 -10.97 21.83 -15.03
N PHE A 334 -9.87 22.40 -14.54
CA PHE A 334 -8.53 22.02 -14.98
C PHE A 334 -8.18 20.59 -14.55
N LEU A 335 -8.24 20.28 -13.26
CA LEU A 335 -7.88 18.97 -12.74
C LEU A 335 -8.87 17.88 -13.18
N GLU A 336 -10.17 18.15 -13.24
CA GLU A 336 -11.16 17.20 -13.76
C GLU A 336 -10.84 16.78 -15.20
N ALA A 337 -10.42 17.73 -16.05
CA ALA A 337 -10.01 17.42 -17.42
C ALA A 337 -8.77 16.51 -17.45
N TRP A 338 -7.81 16.72 -16.55
CA TRP A 338 -6.61 15.90 -16.46
C TRP A 338 -6.90 14.50 -15.89
N VAL A 339 -7.69 14.40 -14.82
CA VAL A 339 -7.88 13.13 -14.11
C VAL A 339 -9.02 12.27 -14.67
N TYR A 340 -10.06 12.87 -15.24
CA TYR A 340 -11.24 12.16 -15.76
C TYR A 340 -11.40 12.25 -17.30
N GLY A 341 -10.61 13.10 -17.96
CA GLY A 341 -10.63 13.23 -19.42
C GLY A 341 -10.17 11.97 -20.15
N THR A 342 -10.80 11.68 -21.29
CA THR A 342 -10.43 10.56 -22.17
C THR A 342 -9.33 10.93 -23.18
N THR A 343 -8.91 12.19 -23.21
CA THR A 343 -7.75 12.70 -23.95
C THR A 343 -6.90 13.56 -23.02
N THR A 344 -5.63 13.70 -23.35
CA THR A 344 -4.63 14.47 -22.60
C THR A 344 -4.86 15.97 -22.86
N PRO A 345 -5.13 16.80 -21.84
CA PRO A 345 -5.30 18.23 -22.03
C PRO A 345 -3.99 18.91 -22.46
N PRO A 346 -4.04 20.12 -23.07
CA PRO A 346 -2.85 20.89 -23.39
C PRO A 346 -1.96 21.15 -22.17
N MET A 347 -0.65 20.87 -22.28
CA MET A 347 0.31 21.06 -21.20
C MET A 347 0.56 22.56 -20.91
N PRO A 348 0.32 23.05 -19.68
CA PRO A 348 0.70 24.41 -19.30
C PRO A 348 2.21 24.62 -19.45
N GLY A 349 2.62 25.76 -20.00
CA GLY A 349 4.04 26.09 -20.21
C GLY A 349 4.69 25.44 -21.43
N HIS A 350 4.06 24.45 -22.06
CA HIS A 350 4.63 23.69 -23.18
C HIS A 350 3.67 23.58 -24.38
N PRO A 351 3.38 24.69 -25.10
CA PRO A 351 2.49 24.68 -26.25
C PRO A 351 3.05 23.89 -27.45
N ASP A 352 4.34 23.52 -27.42
CA ASP A 352 5.02 22.70 -28.42
C ASP A 352 4.81 21.20 -28.20
N TRP A 353 4.30 20.77 -27.03
CA TRP A 353 4.08 19.36 -26.76
C TRP A 353 2.78 18.87 -27.39
N THR A 354 2.85 17.71 -28.03
CA THR A 354 1.70 17.07 -28.69
C THR A 354 1.55 15.63 -28.19
N ALA A 355 0.32 15.23 -27.86
CA ALA A 355 0.00 13.84 -27.58
C ALA A 355 -0.17 13.09 -28.90
N ASP A 356 0.43 11.92 -29.02
CA ASP A 356 0.31 11.07 -30.19
C ASP A 356 -1.10 10.44 -30.25
N PRO A 357 -1.72 10.34 -31.44
CA PRO A 357 -3.02 9.72 -31.56
C PRO A 357 -2.95 8.23 -31.18
N PRO A 358 -4.01 7.67 -30.55
CA PRO A 358 -4.05 6.25 -30.22
C PRO A 358 -3.94 5.36 -31.47
N THR A 359 -3.23 4.25 -31.34
CA THR A 359 -3.10 3.18 -32.34
C THR A 359 -3.84 1.93 -31.86
N GLU A 360 -4.28 1.06 -32.78
CA GLU A 360 -4.99 -0.17 -32.42
C GLU A 360 -4.11 -1.15 -31.62
N GLU A 361 -4.73 -1.77 -30.59
CA GLU A 361 -4.12 -2.49 -29.45
C GLU A 361 -2.91 -3.40 -29.76
N ARG A 362 -1.82 -3.22 -29.00
CA ARG A 362 -0.99 -4.34 -28.55
C ARG A 362 -1.24 -4.55 -27.06
N THR A 363 -2.15 -5.46 -26.73
CA THR A 363 -2.28 -5.96 -25.36
C THR A 363 -0.97 -6.63 -24.94
N THR A 364 -0.16 -5.96 -24.14
CA THR A 364 0.87 -6.63 -23.32
C THR A 364 0.55 -6.46 -21.85
N LYS A 365 0.62 -7.60 -21.15
CA LYS A 365 0.32 -7.83 -19.74
C LYS A 365 1.01 -6.85 -18.79
N VAL A 366 0.35 -6.62 -17.65
CA VAL A 366 0.80 -6.19 -16.31
C VAL A 366 2.16 -5.48 -16.27
N ALA A 367 2.13 -4.21 -15.87
CA ALA A 367 3.31 -3.37 -15.72
C ALA A 367 4.34 -4.00 -14.77
N THR A 368 5.57 -4.12 -15.25
CA THR A 368 6.77 -3.93 -14.42
C THR A 368 6.96 -2.41 -14.28
N PRO A 369 7.46 -1.85 -13.16
CA PRO A 369 7.76 -0.43 -13.08
C PRO A 369 8.76 -0.07 -14.19
N HIS A 370 8.29 0.64 -15.21
CA HIS A 370 9.03 0.92 -16.42
C HIS A 370 9.24 2.43 -16.55
N VAL A 371 10.25 2.95 -15.84
CA VAL A 371 10.84 4.26 -16.17
C VAL A 371 12.20 4.14 -16.88
N HIS A 372 12.87 2.97 -16.86
CA HIS A 372 14.26 2.89 -17.34
C HIS A 372 14.53 2.17 -18.67
N ARG A 373 13.55 1.97 -19.56
CA ARG A 373 13.83 1.28 -20.83
C ARG A 373 14.51 2.12 -21.92
N HIS A 374 14.83 3.40 -21.70
CA HIS A 374 15.25 4.34 -22.76
C HIS A 374 16.47 5.22 -22.44
N LEU A 375 17.54 4.64 -21.90
CA LEU A 375 18.87 5.31 -21.92
C LEU A 375 20.00 4.50 -22.57
N ASP A 376 19.73 3.29 -23.06
CA ASP A 376 20.68 2.55 -23.90
C ASP A 376 20.51 2.95 -25.36
N GLY A 377 21.12 4.09 -25.70
CA GLY A 377 21.15 4.63 -27.04
C GLY A 377 22.41 5.43 -27.31
N HIS A 378 23.59 4.83 -27.10
CA HIS A 378 24.80 5.01 -27.92
C HIS A 378 25.88 3.98 -27.58
#